data_AF-A0A3C0S0I5-F1
#
_entry.id   AF-A0A3C0S0I5-F1
#
_cell.length_a   1.000
_cell.length_b   1.000
_cell.length_c   1.000
_cell.angle_alpha   90.00
_cell.angle_beta   90.00
_cell.angle_gamma   90.00
#
_symmetry.space_group_name_H-M   'P 1'
#
loop_
_entity.id
_entity.type
_entity.pdbx_description
1 polymer ?
#
loop_
_entity_poly.entity_id
_entity_poly.type
_entity_poly.pdbx_seq_one_letter_code
_entity_poly.pdbx_strand_id
1 'polypeptide(L)'
;MVGKYSHYNNMEDTFKNEVAEGIPTVLPPKVERDHTISHAPRRKDILTRSEEKLALRNALRYFPKQWHNVLAPEFLEELRSYGR
;
A
#
# COMPACT_ATOMS: atom_id res chain seq x y z
N MET A 1 12.64 -41.13 14.79
CA MET A 1 13.31 -39.83 14.50
C MET A 1 12.79 -39.23 13.20
N VAL A 2 11.56 -38.71 13.14
CA VAL A 2 11.08 -37.85 12.03
C VAL A 2 9.94 -37.01 12.58
N GLY A 3 10.17 -35.73 12.93
CA GLY A 3 9.09 -34.94 13.55
C GLY A 3 9.39 -33.50 13.93
N LYS A 4 10.51 -32.91 13.48
CA LYS A 4 10.86 -31.52 13.83
C LYS A 4 11.17 -30.61 12.65
N TYR A 5 10.99 -31.08 11.41
CA TYR A 5 11.32 -30.30 10.19
C TYR A 5 10.11 -29.91 9.33
N SER A 6 8.88 -30.33 9.67
CA SER A 6 7.69 -30.01 8.86
C SER A 6 7.23 -28.56 8.98
N HIS A 7 7.68 -27.82 9.99
CA HIS A 7 7.22 -26.45 10.25
C HIS A 7 7.97 -25.38 9.43
N TYR A 8 9.17 -25.67 8.92
CA TYR A 8 9.98 -24.69 8.18
C TYR A 8 9.55 -24.51 6.72
N ASN A 9 8.94 -25.52 6.10
CA ASN A 9 8.44 -25.41 4.72
C ASN A 9 7.15 -24.57 4.62
N ASN A 10 6.34 -24.50 5.68
CA ASN A 10 5.06 -23.79 5.64
C ASN A 10 5.20 -22.25 5.61
N MET A 11 6.24 -21.67 6.22
CA MET A 11 6.39 -20.20 6.32
C MET A 11 6.84 -19.56 5.01
N GLU A 12 7.73 -20.23 4.26
CA GLU A 12 8.12 -19.74 2.93
C GLU A 12 6.97 -19.84 1.93
N ASP A 13 6.17 -20.90 2.01
CA ASP A 13 5.02 -21.09 1.14
C ASP A 13 3.91 -20.06 1.44
N THR A 14 3.70 -19.68 2.71
CA THR A 14 2.72 -18.63 3.05
C THR A 14 3.10 -17.27 2.48
N PHE A 15 4.37 -16.83 2.60
CA PHE A 15 4.78 -15.52 2.07
C PHE A 15 4.76 -15.48 0.53
N LYS A 16 5.21 -16.56 -0.13
CA LYS A 16 5.14 -16.67 -1.60
C LYS A 16 3.69 -16.57 -2.09
N ASN A 17 2.75 -17.21 -1.40
CA ASN A 17 1.34 -17.17 -1.73
C ASN A 17 0.73 -15.77 -1.52
N GLU A 18 1.09 -15.07 -0.43
CA GLU A 18 0.65 -13.68 -0.18
C GLU A 18 1.12 -12.73 -1.29
N VAL A 19 2.38 -12.84 -1.71
CA VAL A 19 2.91 -12.03 -2.82
C VAL A 19 2.19 -12.35 -4.14
N ALA A 20 1.82 -13.63 -4.36
CA ALA A 20 1.11 -14.06 -5.55
C ALA A 20 -0.37 -13.64 -5.59
N GLU A 21 -1.01 -13.41 -4.43
CA GLU A 21 -2.38 -12.90 -4.33
C GLU A 21 -2.52 -11.49 -4.95
N GLY A 22 -1.48 -10.68 -4.85
CA GLY A 22 -1.47 -9.31 -5.36
C GLY A 22 -2.28 -8.38 -4.47
N ILE A 23 -3.41 -7.87 -4.96
CA ILE A 23 -4.29 -7.02 -4.15
C ILE A 23 -5.25 -7.94 -3.40
N PRO A 24 -5.21 -7.97 -2.06
CA PRO A 24 -6.04 -8.87 -1.28
C PRO A 24 -7.52 -8.55 -1.47
N THR A 25 -8.38 -9.52 -1.19
CA THR A 25 -9.84 -9.31 -1.26
C THR A 25 -10.38 -8.41 -0.14
N VAL A 26 -9.65 -8.34 0.97
CA VAL A 26 -9.97 -7.53 2.15
C VAL A 26 -8.96 -6.39 2.25
N LEU A 27 -9.45 -5.17 2.50
CA LEU A 27 -8.60 -4.00 2.64
C LEU A 27 -7.80 -4.14 3.96
N PRO A 28 -6.46 -4.11 3.92
CA PRO A 28 -5.67 -4.12 5.14
C PRO A 28 -5.89 -2.83 5.96
N PRO A 29 -5.60 -2.86 7.27
CA PRO A 29 -5.63 -1.65 8.08
C PRO A 29 -4.58 -0.64 7.62
N LYS A 30 -4.87 0.65 7.82
CA LYS A 30 -3.91 1.74 7.58
C LYS A 30 -2.64 1.51 8.42
N VAL A 31 -1.48 1.69 7.80
CA VAL A 31 -0.17 1.53 8.43
C VAL A 31 0.39 2.90 8.78
N GLU A 32 0.89 3.04 10.01
CA GLU A 32 1.55 4.26 10.47
C GLU A 32 2.97 4.38 9.91
N ARG A 33 3.41 5.63 9.74
CA ARG A 33 4.75 5.90 9.23
C ARG A 33 5.81 5.59 10.29
N ASP A 34 6.77 4.73 9.95
CA ASP A 34 7.89 4.41 10.83
C ASP A 34 8.94 5.54 10.85
N HIS A 35 9.02 6.30 11.94
CA HIS A 35 9.96 7.42 12.07
C HIS A 35 11.41 7.00 12.38
N THR A 36 11.69 5.71 12.60
CA THR A 36 13.02 5.21 12.94
C THR A 36 13.91 4.96 11.72
N ILE A 37 13.31 4.89 10.52
CA ILE A 37 14.01 4.64 9.27
C ILE A 37 14.15 5.92 8.43
N SER A 38 15.17 5.95 7.58
CA SER A 38 15.36 7.04 6.62
C SER A 38 14.25 7.03 5.58
N HIS A 39 13.62 8.19 5.38
CA HIS A 39 12.58 8.39 4.36
C HIS A 39 13.08 9.26 3.23
N ALA A 40 12.59 9.01 2.02
CA ALA A 40 12.85 9.93 0.91
C ALA A 40 12.27 11.33 1.23
N PRO A 41 12.96 12.40 0.81
CA PRO A 41 12.52 13.77 1.06
C PRO A 41 11.19 14.08 0.36
N ARG A 42 10.43 15.01 0.95
CA ARG A 42 9.18 15.51 0.39
C ARG A 42 9.42 16.17 -0.97
N ARG A 43 8.60 15.82 -1.96
CA ARG A 43 8.63 16.49 -3.28
C ARG A 43 7.92 17.84 -3.20
N LYS A 44 8.28 18.76 -4.10
CA LYS A 44 7.62 20.06 -4.18
C LYS A 44 6.16 19.88 -4.63
N ASP A 45 5.24 20.59 -3.97
CA ASP A 45 3.85 20.67 -4.42
C ASP A 45 3.77 21.58 -5.64
N ILE A 46 3.81 20.97 -6.82
CA ILE A 46 3.71 21.68 -8.10
C ILE A 46 2.41 21.35 -8.84
N LEU A 47 1.58 20.46 -8.29
CA LEU A 47 0.36 20.02 -8.94
C LEU A 47 -0.76 21.04 -8.73
N THR A 48 -1.44 21.35 -9.81
CA THR A 48 -2.73 22.03 -9.79
C THR A 48 -3.82 21.10 -9.25
N ARG A 49 -4.96 21.67 -8.85
CA ARG A 49 -6.11 20.87 -8.37
C ARG A 49 -6.61 19.84 -9.39
N SER A 50 -6.50 20.11 -10.69
CA SER A 50 -6.84 19.16 -11.74
C SER A 50 -5.84 18.00 -11.82
N GLU A 51 -4.56 18.29 -11.61
CA GLU A 51 -3.50 17.28 -11.62
C GLU A 51 -3.53 16.44 -10.34
N GLU A 52 -3.85 17.01 -9.17
CA GLU A 52 -4.14 16.24 -7.95
C GLU A 52 -5.27 15.23 -8.22
N LYS A 53 -6.39 15.68 -8.79
CA LYS A 53 -7.51 14.80 -9.14
C LYS A 53 -7.10 13.70 -10.13
N LEU A 54 -6.25 14.03 -11.10
CA LEU A 54 -5.73 13.05 -12.05
C LEU A 54 -4.80 12.03 -11.37
N ALA A 55 -3.93 12.47 -10.47
CA ALA A 55 -3.05 11.61 -9.68
C ALA A 55 -3.86 10.62 -8.83
N LEU A 56 -4.90 11.10 -8.13
CA LEU A 56 -5.80 10.24 -7.37
C LEU A 56 -6.49 9.21 -8.27
N ARG A 57 -7.02 9.62 -9.44
CA ARG A 57 -7.63 8.68 -10.39
C ARG A 57 -6.64 7.63 -10.89
N ASN A 58 -5.39 8.03 -11.11
CA ASN A 58 -4.33 7.12 -11.54
C ASN A 58 -3.97 6.10 -10.45
N ALA A 59 -3.96 6.49 -9.18
CA ALA A 59 -3.76 5.57 -8.07
C ALA A 59 -4.96 4.63 -7.90
N LEU A 60 -6.18 5.18 -7.86
CA LEU A 60 -7.42 4.43 -7.60
C LEU A 60 -7.76 3.40 -8.68
N ARG A 61 -7.23 3.52 -9.91
CA ARG A 61 -7.52 2.56 -11.00
C ARG A 61 -7.04 1.14 -10.72
N TYR A 62 -6.10 0.98 -9.78
CA TYR A 62 -5.59 -0.33 -9.39
C TYR A 62 -6.47 -1.01 -8.32
N PHE A 63 -7.41 -0.30 -7.69
CA PHE A 63 -8.17 -0.81 -6.55
C PHE A 63 -9.66 -1.02 -6.86
N PRO A 64 -10.33 -1.98 -6.19
CA PRO A 64 -11.77 -2.15 -6.26
C PRO A 64 -12.53 -0.86 -5.92
N LYS A 65 -13.60 -0.55 -6.68
CA LYS A 65 -14.40 0.68 -6.49
C LYS A 65 -14.94 0.86 -5.07
N GLN A 66 -15.29 -0.24 -4.41
CA GLN A 66 -15.78 -0.24 -3.02
C GLN A 66 -14.77 0.35 -2.03
N TRP A 67 -13.47 0.30 -2.34
CA TRP A 67 -12.42 0.88 -1.49
C TRP A 67 -12.16 2.35 -1.77
N HIS A 68 -12.69 2.92 -2.87
CA HIS A 68 -12.36 4.29 -3.28
C HIS A 68 -12.80 5.33 -2.23
N ASN A 69 -13.85 5.06 -1.46
CA ASN A 69 -14.29 5.95 -0.38
C ASN A 69 -13.30 6.02 0.79
N VAL A 70 -12.50 4.96 1.00
CA VAL A 70 -11.47 4.89 2.05
C VAL A 70 -10.13 5.37 1.49
N LEU A 71 -9.73 4.87 0.32
CA LEU A 71 -8.42 5.14 -0.27
C LEU A 71 -8.28 6.55 -0.86
N ALA A 72 -9.36 7.15 -1.38
CA ALA A 72 -9.27 8.49 -1.97
C ALA A 72 -8.81 9.59 -0.97
N PRO A 73 -9.40 9.71 0.24
CA PRO A 73 -8.91 10.68 1.22
C PRO A 73 -7.51 10.33 1.72
N GLU A 74 -7.16 9.05 1.84
CA GLU A 74 -5.83 8.59 2.25
C GLU A 74 -4.76 8.98 1.22
N PHE A 75 -4.97 8.66 -0.06
CA PHE A 75 -4.04 9.06 -1.13
C PHE A 75 -3.93 10.57 -1.29
N LEU A 76 -4.99 11.34 -0.99
CA LEU A 76 -4.90 12.80 -1.00
C LEU A 76 -4.02 13.32 0.14
N GLU A 77 -4.14 12.73 1.33
CA GLU A 77 -3.32 13.04 2.48
C GLU A 77 -1.84 12.73 2.21
N GLU A 78 -1.56 11.55 1.65
CA GLU A 78 -0.20 11.14 1.26
C GLU A 78 0.40 12.07 0.22
N LEU A 79 -0.34 12.37 -0.85
CA LEU A 79 0.10 13.25 -1.92
C LEU A 79 0.52 14.62 -1.38
N ARG A 80 -0.23 15.19 -0.43
CA ARG A 80 0.05 16.51 0.16
C ARG A 80 1.15 16.47 1.22
N SER A 81 1.23 15.38 1.97
CA SER A 81 2.20 15.22 3.05
C SER A 81 3.60 14.87 2.52
N TYR A 82 3.66 14.01 1.50
CA TYR A 82 4.89 13.39 1.03
C TYR A 82 5.21 13.70 -0.44
N GLY A 83 4.27 14.26 -1.20
CA GLY A 83 4.43 14.55 -2.63
C GLY A 83 4.31 13.32 -3.52
N ARG A 84 3.68 12.25 -3.02
CA ARG A 84 3.42 10.98 -3.69
C ARG A 84 2.28 10.25 -3.01
#